data_AF-A0A401QIF6-F1
#
_entry.id   AF-A0A401QIF6-F1
#
_cell.length_a   1.000
_cell.length_b   1.000
_cell.length_c   1.000
_cell.angle_alpha   90.00
_cell.angle_beta   90.00
_cell.angle_gamma   90.00
#
_symmetry.space_group_name_H-M   'P 1'
#
loop_
_entity.id
_entity.type
_entity.pdbx_description
1 polymer ?
#
loop_
_entity_poly.entity_id
_entity_poly.type
_entity_poly.pdbx_seq_one_letter_code
_entity_poly.pdbx_strand_id
1 'polypeptide(L)'
;FSALSLGDQMGLLQSAWMEVLILGVVFRSLPYDEGLVYADDLIMEREQCRMVGLLDLYCTLLQLIAKYRKLQLDKEEFVTLKAVALANSGTNPHPAPPNL
;
A
#
# COMPACT_ATOMS: atom_id res chain seq x y z
N PHE A 1 6.52 -9.17 -12.94
CA PHE A 1 7.61 -8.78 -12.03
C PHE A 1 8.88 -9.57 -12.31
N SER A 2 8.85 -10.91 -12.22
CA SER A 2 10.04 -11.77 -12.41
C SER A 2 10.69 -11.75 -13.80
N ALA A 3 10.01 -11.18 -14.81
CA ALA A 3 10.51 -11.04 -16.18
C ALA A 3 11.27 -9.71 -16.43
N LEU A 4 11.34 -8.81 -15.45
CA LEU A 4 12.02 -7.52 -15.56
C LEU A 4 13.49 -7.63 -15.15
N SER A 5 14.33 -6.69 -15.59
CA SER A 5 15.72 -6.58 -15.11
C SER A 5 15.74 -6.29 -13.60
N LEU A 6 16.80 -6.72 -12.90
CA LEU A 6 16.91 -6.51 -11.46
C LEU A 6 16.84 -5.01 -11.09
N GLY A 7 17.42 -4.14 -11.93
CA GLY A 7 17.37 -2.69 -11.75
C GLY A 7 15.94 -2.14 -11.83
N ASP A 8 15.15 -2.59 -12.79
CA ASP A 8 13.76 -2.18 -12.94
C ASP A 8 12.88 -2.76 -11.83
N GLN A 9 13.13 -3.99 -11.40
CA GLN A 9 12.45 -4.60 -10.25
C GLN A 9 12.70 -3.79 -8.98
N MET A 10 13.94 -3.41 -8.71
CA MET A 10 14.29 -2.62 -7.53
C MET A 10 13.74 -1.19 -7.61
N GLY A 11 13.80 -0.55 -8.78
CA GLY A 11 13.23 0.78 -8.98
C GLY A 11 11.72 0.83 -8.77
N LEU A 12 10.99 -0.15 -9.32
CA LEU A 12 9.53 -0.27 -9.12
C LEU A 12 9.17 -0.63 -7.68
N LEU A 13 9.97 -1.45 -7.01
CA LEU A 13 9.75 -1.73 -5.59
C LEU A 13 9.98 -0.47 -4.75
N GLN A 14 11.05 0.28 -5.01
CA GLN A 14 11.36 1.52 -4.30
C GLN A 14 10.30 2.62 -4.52
N SER A 15 9.66 2.67 -5.68
CA SER A 15 8.59 3.64 -5.94
C SER A 15 7.23 3.21 -5.38
N ALA A 16 6.91 1.91 -5.35
CA ALA A 16 5.57 1.41 -5.00
C ALA A 16 5.46 0.68 -3.65
N TRP A 17 6.56 0.40 -2.93
CA TRP A 17 6.53 -0.45 -1.73
C TRP A 17 5.58 0.06 -0.63
N MET A 18 5.52 1.37 -0.39
CA MET A 18 4.62 1.96 0.59
C MET A 18 3.15 1.72 0.24
N GLU A 19 2.79 1.91 -1.03
CA GLU A 19 1.42 1.69 -1.51
C GLU A 19 1.04 0.20 -1.39
N VAL A 20 1.96 -0.70 -1.76
CA VAL A 20 1.76 -2.14 -1.63
C VAL A 20 1.61 -2.56 -0.16
N LEU A 21 2.42 -1.99 0.75
CA LEU A 21 2.30 -2.23 2.18
C LEU A 21 0.95 -1.75 2.71
N ILE A 22 0.56 -0.51 2.41
CA ILE A 22 -0.72 0.09 2.83
C ILE A 22 -1.88 -0.79 2.37
N LEU A 23 -1.91 -1.18 1.10
CA LEU A 23 -2.95 -2.06 0.57
C LEU A 23 -2.96 -3.42 1.29
N GLY A 24 -1.79 -3.98 1.57
CA GLY A 24 -1.65 -5.22 2.34
C GLY A 24 -2.18 -5.10 3.77
N VAL A 25 -1.88 -4.01 4.47
CA VAL A 25 -2.37 -3.74 5.84
C VAL A 25 -3.88 -3.57 5.84
N VAL A 26 -4.43 -2.74 4.94
CA VAL A 26 -5.87 -2.50 4.83
C VAL A 26 -6.62 -3.81 4.60
N PHE A 27 -6.18 -4.61 3.63
CA PHE A 27 -6.85 -5.87 3.28
C PHE A 27 -6.85 -6.86 4.45
N ARG A 28 -5.71 -7.06 5.11
CA ARG A 28 -5.61 -7.96 6.27
C ARG A 28 -6.41 -7.47 7.47
N SER A 29 -6.62 -6.16 7.58
CA SER A 29 -7.38 -5.55 8.67
C SER A 29 -8.89 -5.50 8.41
N LEU A 30 -9.37 -5.83 7.19
CA LEU A 30 -10.80 -5.84 6.87
C LEU A 30 -11.67 -6.66 7.84
N PRO A 31 -11.24 -7.84 8.34
CA PRO A 31 -12.03 -8.64 9.29
C PRO A 31 -12.12 -8.09 10.72
N TYR A 32 -11.30 -7.09 11.08
CA TYR A 32 -11.14 -6.65 12.47
C TYR A 32 -11.74 -5.27 12.71
N ASP A 33 -12.67 -5.11 13.64
CA ASP A 33 -13.32 -3.81 13.87
C ASP A 33 -12.36 -2.70 14.29
N GLU A 34 -11.34 -3.03 15.07
CA GLU A 34 -10.31 -2.12 15.59
C GLU A 34 -8.92 -2.74 15.43
N GLY A 35 -7.89 -1.90 15.31
CA GLY A 35 -6.50 -2.33 15.15
C GLY A 35 -6.09 -2.57 13.70
N LEU A 36 -4.79 -2.45 13.44
CA LEU A 36 -4.20 -2.67 12.12
C LEU A 36 -3.27 -3.89 12.14
N VAL A 37 -3.51 -4.82 11.22
CA VAL A 37 -2.72 -6.04 11.04
C VAL A 37 -1.60 -5.78 10.03
N TYR A 38 -0.41 -5.50 10.55
CA TYR A 38 0.80 -5.24 9.76
C TYR A 38 1.51 -6.51 9.30
N ALA A 39 1.42 -7.59 10.07
CA ALA A 39 1.91 -8.95 9.77
C ALA A 39 1.12 -9.96 10.60
N ASP A 40 1.28 -11.26 10.32
CA ASP A 40 0.59 -12.33 11.06
C ASP A 40 0.80 -12.23 12.58
N ASP A 41 2.00 -11.78 13.00
CA ASP A 41 2.37 -11.60 14.40
C ASP A 41 2.46 -10.11 14.83
N LEU A 42 2.02 -9.18 13.99
CA LEU A 42 2.12 -7.74 14.27
C LEU A 42 0.79 -7.03 14.07
N ILE A 43 0.07 -6.85 15.18
CA ILE A 43 -1.16 -6.07 15.25
C ILE A 43 -0.88 -4.83 16.10
N MET A 44 -1.12 -3.66 15.54
CA MET A 44 -0.96 -2.41 16.27
C MET A 44 -2.30 -1.76 16.53
N GLU A 45 -2.54 -1.48 17.81
CA GLU A 45 -3.69 -0.69 18.25
C GLU A 45 -3.37 0.81 18.23
N ARG A 46 -4.42 1.64 18.30
CA ARG A 46 -4.31 3.10 18.27
C ARG A 46 -3.22 3.64 19.21
N GLU A 47 -3.18 3.15 20.45
CA GLU A 47 -2.25 3.64 21.46
C GLU A 47 -0.80 3.31 21.12
N GLN A 48 -0.55 2.10 20.60
CA GLN A 48 0.77 1.69 20.14
C GLN A 48 1.23 2.57 18.97
N CYS A 49 0.35 2.83 17.99
CA CYS A 49 0.63 3.76 16.90
C CYS A 49 0.88 5.19 17.40
N ARG A 50 0.17 5.65 18.44
CA ARG A 50 0.42 6.97 19.07
C ARG A 50 1.82 7.05 19.67
N MET A 51 2.24 6.02 20.39
CA MET A 51 3.55 5.97 21.05
C MET A 51 4.72 6.00 20.06
N VAL A 52 4.55 5.45 18.86
CA VAL A 52 5.58 5.45 17.80
C VAL A 52 5.42 6.59 16.77
N GLY A 53 4.49 7.52 16.98
CA GLY A 53 4.27 8.66 16.08
C GLY A 53 3.57 8.34 14.76
N LEU A 54 2.85 7.20 14.69
CA LEU A 54 2.11 6.74 13.51
C LEU A 54 0.59 6.95 13.63
N LEU A 55 0.13 7.81 14.53
CA LEU A 55 -1.31 8.00 14.79
C LEU A 55 -2.07 8.52 13.56
N ASP A 56 -1.49 9.45 12.81
CA ASP A 56 -2.14 10.00 11.62
C ASP A 56 -2.31 8.92 10.54
N LEU A 57 -1.25 8.14 10.30
CA LEU A 57 -1.29 6.99 9.40
C LEU A 57 -2.35 5.97 9.85
N TYR A 58 -2.41 5.67 11.15
CA TYR A 58 -3.42 4.77 11.72
C TYR A 58 -4.84 5.24 11.39
N CYS A 59 -5.13 6.53 11.60
CA CYS A 59 -6.42 7.12 11.29
C CYS A 59 -6.75 7.06 9.79
N THR A 60 -5.79 7.40 8.92
CA THR A 60 -5.97 7.31 7.46
C THR A 60 -6.26 5.88 7.01
N LEU A 61 -5.56 4.90 7.55
CA LEU A 61 -5.76 3.48 7.22
C LEU A 61 -7.13 2.98 7.67
N LEU A 62 -7.59 3.37 8.86
CA LEU A 62 -8.94 3.04 9.32
C LEU A 62 -10.03 3.64 8.43
N GLN A 63 -9.87 4.89 7.97
CA GLN A 63 -10.80 5.50 7.02
C GLN A 63 -10.85 4.72 5.70
N LEU A 64 -9.70 4.23 5.23
CA LEU A 64 -9.60 3.44 4.01
C LEU A 64 -10.28 2.07 4.18
N ILE A 65 -10.05 1.39 5.30
CA ILE A 65 -10.73 0.14 5.68
C ILE A 65 -12.25 0.33 5.73
N ALA A 66 -12.73 1.39 6.39
CA ALA A 66 -14.15 1.70 6.50
C ALA A 66 -14.78 1.94 5.11
N LYS A 67 -14.08 2.66 4.23
CA LYS A 67 -14.49 2.87 2.83
C LYS A 67 -14.59 1.54 2.07
N TYR A 68 -13.61 0.65 2.24
CA TYR A 68 -13.58 -0.66 1.55
C TYR A 68 -14.69 -1.58 2.04
N ARG A 69 -14.97 -1.61 3.36
CA ARG A 69 -16.13 -2.33 3.92
C ARG A 69 -17.44 -1.83 3.33
N LYS A 70 -17.61 -0.51 3.25
CA LYS A 70 -18.82 0.10 2.70
C LYS A 70 -19.03 -0.23 1.21
N LEU A 71 -17.94 -0.40 0.47
CA LEU A 71 -17.98 -0.77 -0.95
C LEU A 71 -18.22 -2.27 -1.19
N GLN A 72 -18.23 -3.11 -0.15
CA GLN A 72 -18.25 -4.58 -0.27
C GLN A 72 -17.18 -5.10 -1.25
N LEU A 73 -15.99 -4.50 -1.17
CA LEU A 73 -14.94 -4.67 -2.16
C LEU A 73 -14.52 -6.15 -2.28
N ASP A 74 -14.72 -6.73 -3.46
CA ASP A 74 -14.37 -8.13 -3.71
C ASP A 74 -12.85 -8.25 -3.95
N LYS A 75 -12.31 -9.45 -3.74
CA LYS A 75 -10.88 -9.75 -3.91
C LYS A 75 -10.37 -9.38 -5.30
N GLU A 76 -11.20 -9.51 -6.33
CA GLU A 76 -10.88 -9.13 -7.72
C GLU A 76 -10.69 -7.61 -7.89
N GLU A 77 -11.50 -6.80 -7.22
CA GLU A 77 -11.39 -5.34 -7.24
C GLU A 77 -10.13 -4.87 -6.47
N PHE A 78 -9.79 -5.55 -5.38
CA PHE A 78 -8.55 -5.30 -4.64
C PHE A 78 -7.29 -5.59 -5.48
N VAL A 79 -7.29 -6.71 -6.22
CA VAL A 79 -6.19 -7.04 -7.14
C VAL A 79 -6.09 -6.01 -8.27
N THR A 80 -7.22 -5.52 -8.77
CA THR A 80 -7.25 -4.46 -9.78
C THR A 80 -6.67 -3.15 -9.26
N LEU A 81 -7.00 -2.75 -8.02
CA LEU A 81 -6.41 -1.57 -7.38
C LEU A 81 -4.89 -1.71 -7.20
N LYS A 82 -4.40 -2.89 -6.83
CA LYS A 82 -2.95 -3.17 -6.79
C LYS A 82 -2.30 -3.05 -8.17
N ALA A 83 -2.97 -3.52 -9.23
CA ALA A 83 -2.46 -3.41 -10.59
C ALA A 83 -2.40 -1.95 -11.08
N VAL A 84 -3.41 -1.13 -10.77
CA VAL A 84 -3.45 0.30 -11.10
C VAL A 84 -2.36 1.09 -10.36
N ALA A 85 -2.18 0.83 -9.07
CA ALA A 85 -1.11 1.46 -8.27
C ALA A 85 0.28 1.12 -8.84
N LEU A 86 0.52 -0.16 -9.14
CA LEU A 86 1.78 -0.61 -9.76
C LEU A 86 1.99 0.01 -11.16
N ALA A 87 0.95 0.14 -11.98
CA ALA A 87 1.03 0.76 -13.30
C ALA A 87 1.37 2.27 -13.24
N ASN A 88 0.83 3.00 -12.26
CA ASN A 88 1.10 4.43 -12.09
C ASN A 88 2.52 4.73 -11.56
N SER A 89 3.20 3.76 -10.95
CA SER A 89 4.56 3.95 -10.42
C SER A 89 5.67 3.98 -11.50
N GLY A 90 5.32 3.74 -12.77
CA GLY A 90 6.25 3.72 -13.91
C GLY A 90 6.30 5.01 -14.75
N THR A 91 5.52 6.04 -14.43
CA THR A 91 5.41 7.27 -15.23
C THR A 91 6.19 8.46 -14.65
N ASN A 92 7.39 8.23 -14.11
CA ASN A 92 8.33 9.34 -14.01
C ASN A 92 9.03 9.44 -15.38
N PRO A 93 8.74 10.47 -16.20
CA PRO A 93 9.46 10.66 -17.44
C PRO A 93 10.93 10.88 -17.09
N HIS A 94 11.79 9.96 -17.53
CA HIS A 94 13.22 10.14 -17.50
C HIS A 94 13.54 11.50 -18.15
N PRO A 95 14.24 12.43 -17.47
CA PRO A 95 14.59 13.70 -18.09
C PRO A 95 15.39 13.40 -19.36
N ALA A 96 14.94 13.95 -20.49
CA ALA A 96 15.64 13.80 -21.76
C ALA A 96 17.09 14.28 -21.58
N PRO A 97 18.09 13.56 -22.08
CA PRO A 97 19.47 14.04 -22.03
C PRO A 97 19.56 15.36 -22.80
N PRO A 98 20.35 16.34 -22.32
CA PRO A 98 20.54 17.60 -23.04
C PRO A 98 21.15 17.31 -24.41
N ASN A 99 20.54 17.90 -25.45
CA ASN A 99 20.98 17.78 -26.83
C ASN A 99 22.46 18.16 -26.94
N LEU A 100 23.27 17.28 -27.55
CA LEU A 100 24.62 17.57 -28.05
C LEU A 100 24.56 18.38 -29.33
#